data_AF-A0AAD7ISP4-F1
#
_entry.id   AF-A0AAD7ISP4-F1
#
_cell.length_a   1.000
_cell.length_b   1.000
_cell.length_c   1.000
_cell.angle_alpha   90.00
_cell.angle_beta   90.00
_cell.angle_gamma   90.00
#
_symmetry.space_group_name_H-M   'P 1'
#
loop_
_entity.id
_entity.type
_entity.pdbx_description
1 polymer ?
#
loop_
_entity_poly.entity_id
_entity_poly.type
_entity_poly.pdbx_seq_one_letter_code
_entity_poly.pdbx_strand_id
1 'polypeptide(L)'
;PDFPVELEQEIFEITAVRCPSSIPRLMLVARRVKKWVEPLLYQTIFISPFSGRVEGIPPFTADIILRTLRTKPHGFFQRSVHRLYMDRKFSGMDNILQACTGIGELFLGFGISADARLLSAMSNLRRLTVQIDLMFDGRPVDFTHPAFRNLTHLEILDRAADRATGTWAGVRSIPGLTHVA
;
A
#
# COMPACT_ATOMS: atom_id res chain seq x y z
N PRO A 1 -36.26 8.98 -15.98
CA PRO A 1 -35.49 7.92 -16.67
C PRO A 1 -34.79 7.05 -15.62
N ASP A 2 -35.13 5.77 -15.56
CA ASP A 2 -34.53 4.82 -14.62
C ASP A 2 -33.38 4.09 -15.33
N PHE A 3 -32.16 4.28 -14.85
CA PHE A 3 -31.00 3.53 -15.35
C PHE A 3 -30.97 2.13 -14.72
N PRO A 4 -30.55 1.09 -15.47
CA PRO A 4 -30.12 -0.18 -14.89
C PRO A 4 -29.07 0.03 -13.78
N VAL A 5 -29.14 -0.77 -12.72
CA VAL A 5 -28.28 -0.62 -11.53
C VAL A 5 -26.80 -0.79 -11.86
N GLU A 6 -26.48 -1.62 -12.84
CA GLU A 6 -25.12 -1.87 -13.32
C GLU A 6 -24.55 -0.62 -14.00
N LEU A 7 -25.36 0.08 -14.80
CA LEU A 7 -24.95 1.33 -15.45
C LEU A 7 -24.80 2.45 -14.42
N GLU A 8 -25.69 2.53 -13.42
CA GLU A 8 -25.50 3.47 -12.31
C GLU A 8 -24.16 3.22 -11.59
N GLN A 9 -23.88 1.96 -11.23
CA GLN A 9 -22.64 1.59 -10.55
C GLN A 9 -21.42 1.96 -11.38
N GLU A 10 -21.40 1.60 -12.67
CA GLU A 10 -20.30 1.90 -13.59
C GLU A 10 -20.05 3.42 -13.68
N ILE A 11 -21.10 4.24 -13.81
CA ILE A 11 -20.98 5.70 -13.85
C ILE A 11 -20.33 6.23 -12.57
N PHE A 12 -20.76 5.76 -11.39
CA PHE A 12 -20.19 6.21 -10.11
C PHE A 12 -18.75 5.74 -9.91
N GLU A 13 -18.41 4.51 -10.27
CA GLU A 13 -17.06 3.98 -10.16
C GLU A 13 -16.09 4.67 -11.13
N ILE A 14 -16.48 4.88 -12.39
CA ILE A 14 -15.67 5.64 -13.36
C ILE A 14 -15.44 7.07 -12.86
N THR A 15 -16.49 7.73 -12.36
CA THR A 15 -16.38 9.08 -11.80
C THR A 15 -15.44 9.11 -10.60
N ALA A 16 -15.56 8.14 -9.68
CA ALA A 16 -14.69 8.01 -8.52
C ALA A 16 -13.22 7.78 -8.91
N VAL A 17 -12.94 6.93 -9.90
CA VAL A 17 -11.57 6.66 -10.38
C VAL A 17 -10.98 7.88 -11.09
N ARG A 18 -11.77 8.58 -11.91
CA ARG A 18 -11.32 9.76 -12.66
C ARG A 18 -11.18 11.01 -11.79
N CYS A 19 -11.99 11.11 -10.73
CA CYS A 19 -12.01 12.24 -9.82
C CYS A 19 -12.09 11.75 -8.36
N PRO A 20 -10.99 11.24 -7.77
CA PRO A 20 -11.02 10.66 -6.42
C PRO A 20 -11.43 11.66 -5.32
N SER A 21 -11.16 12.95 -5.52
CA SER A 21 -11.60 14.03 -4.62
C SER A 21 -13.12 14.15 -4.53
N SER A 22 -13.87 13.62 -5.50
CA SER A 22 -15.33 13.59 -5.49
C SER A 22 -15.92 12.45 -4.67
N ILE A 23 -15.14 11.39 -4.36
CA ILE A 23 -15.64 10.17 -3.69
C ILE A 23 -16.41 10.50 -2.39
N PRO A 24 -15.94 11.39 -1.49
CA PRO A 24 -16.71 11.78 -0.31
C PRO A 24 -18.10 12.31 -0.62
N ARG A 25 -18.26 13.08 -1.71
CA ARG A 25 -19.56 13.61 -2.14
C ARG A 25 -20.42 12.53 -2.80
N LEU A 26 -19.82 11.66 -3.62
CA LEU A 26 -20.53 10.54 -4.25
C LEU A 26 -21.13 9.60 -3.19
N MET A 27 -20.41 9.32 -2.12
CA MET A 27 -20.89 8.51 -0.99
C MET A 27 -22.15 9.08 -0.31
N LEU A 28 -22.47 10.37 -0.48
CA LEU A 28 -23.65 11.01 0.10
C LEU A 28 -24.90 10.85 -0.77
N VAL A 29 -24.76 10.44 -2.04
CA VAL A 29 -25.87 10.36 -2.99
C VAL A 29 -26.88 9.29 -2.57
N ALA A 30 -26.40 8.07 -2.28
CA ALA A 30 -27.24 6.97 -1.83
C ALA A 30 -26.43 5.90 -1.10
N ARG A 31 -27.10 5.07 -0.29
CA ARG A 31 -26.45 3.96 0.44
C ARG A 31 -25.77 2.94 -0.50
N ARG A 32 -26.36 2.65 -1.66
CA ARG A 32 -25.77 1.75 -2.66
C ARG A 32 -24.52 2.34 -3.28
N VAL A 33 -24.57 3.63 -3.65
CA VAL A 33 -23.42 4.37 -4.19
C VAL A 33 -22.26 4.36 -3.20
N LYS A 34 -22.52 4.61 -1.92
CA LYS A 34 -21.50 4.48 -0.88
C LYS A 34 -20.83 3.11 -0.89
N LYS A 35 -21.59 2.01 -0.99
CA LYS A 35 -21.01 0.67 -1.03
C LYS A 35 -20.12 0.43 -2.25
N TRP A 36 -20.47 0.98 -3.40
CA TRP A 36 -19.69 0.87 -4.64
C TRP A 36 -18.40 1.67 -4.58
N VAL A 37 -18.47 2.94 -4.16
CA VAL A 37 -17.31 3.85 -4.25
C VAL A 37 -16.43 3.89 -3.01
N GLU A 38 -16.91 3.44 -1.84
CA GLU A 38 -16.12 3.48 -0.61
C GLU A 38 -14.80 2.69 -0.69
N PRO A 39 -14.73 1.47 -1.28
CA PRO A 39 -13.46 0.78 -1.46
C PRO A 39 -12.44 1.58 -2.28
N LEU A 40 -12.90 2.35 -3.27
CA LEU A 40 -12.04 3.19 -4.12
C LEU A 40 -11.38 4.32 -3.34
N LEU A 41 -12.01 4.81 -2.26
CA LEU A 41 -11.42 5.81 -1.35
C LEU A 41 -10.14 5.29 -0.69
N TYR A 42 -10.08 3.98 -0.40
CA TYR A 42 -8.97 3.33 0.29
C TYR A 42 -7.99 2.65 -0.67
N GLN A 43 -8.20 2.75 -1.98
CA GLN A 43 -7.35 2.08 -2.97
C GLN A 43 -5.87 2.46 -2.85
N THR A 44 -5.63 3.74 -2.56
CA THR A 44 -4.30 4.29 -2.31
C THR A 44 -4.32 4.99 -0.97
N ILE A 45 -3.54 4.50 -0.02
CA ILE A 45 -3.38 5.12 1.31
C ILE A 45 -2.00 5.75 1.39
N PHE A 46 -1.97 7.05 1.66
CA PHE A 46 -0.74 7.82 1.88
C PHE A 46 -0.72 8.33 3.31
N ILE A 47 0.08 7.71 4.18
CA ILE A 47 0.24 8.10 5.58
C ILE A 47 1.50 8.94 5.69
N SER A 48 1.28 10.25 5.73
CA SER A 48 2.34 11.26 5.85
C SER A 48 1.80 12.52 6.52
N PRO A 49 2.63 13.27 7.28
CA PRO A 49 2.26 14.60 7.74
C PRO A 49 1.99 15.58 6.59
N PHE A 50 2.41 15.26 5.36
CA PHE A 50 2.16 16.06 4.16
C PHE A 50 1.02 15.50 3.29
N SER A 51 0.31 14.45 3.73
CA SER A 51 -0.76 13.78 2.96
C SER A 51 -1.84 14.73 2.43
N GLY A 52 -2.18 15.79 3.18
CA GLY A 52 -3.14 16.81 2.74
C GLY A 52 -2.66 17.75 1.64
N ARG A 53 -1.43 17.59 1.13
CA ARG A 53 -0.85 18.44 0.08
C ARG A 53 -0.84 17.78 -1.30
N VAL A 54 -1.20 16.50 -1.41
CA VAL A 54 -1.23 15.80 -2.70
C VAL A 54 -2.65 15.88 -3.26
N GLU A 55 -2.79 16.58 -4.39
CA GLU A 55 -4.07 16.71 -5.07
C GLU A 55 -4.65 15.34 -5.45
N GLY A 56 -5.93 15.13 -5.18
CA GLY A 56 -6.63 13.89 -5.49
C GLY A 56 -6.40 12.74 -4.51
N ILE A 57 -5.55 12.88 -3.48
CA ILE A 57 -5.39 11.85 -2.44
C ILE A 57 -6.12 12.30 -1.16
N PRO A 58 -7.04 11.49 -0.61
CA PRO A 58 -7.67 11.81 0.67
C PRO A 58 -6.61 11.95 1.79
N PRO A 59 -6.69 12.97 2.65
CA PRO A 59 -5.75 13.15 3.76
C PRO A 59 -6.00 12.09 4.83
N PHE A 60 -5.22 11.01 4.80
CA PHE A 60 -5.26 9.98 5.83
C PHE A 60 -4.18 10.22 6.87
N THR A 61 -4.59 10.36 8.14
CA THR A 61 -3.68 10.23 9.27
C THR A 61 -3.63 8.78 9.74
N ALA A 62 -2.55 8.39 10.41
CA ALA A 62 -2.43 7.07 11.03
C ALA A 62 -3.61 6.77 11.97
N ASP A 63 -4.02 7.74 12.79
CA ASP A 63 -5.14 7.59 13.72
C ASP A 63 -6.48 7.33 13.01
N ILE A 64 -6.72 8.00 11.88
CA ILE A 64 -7.93 7.79 11.06
C ILE A 64 -7.94 6.35 10.53
N ILE A 65 -6.82 5.85 10.00
CA ILE A 65 -6.74 4.47 9.50
C ILE A 65 -6.91 3.47 10.63
N LEU A 66 -6.23 3.66 11.76
CA LEU A 66 -6.33 2.79 12.94
C LEU A 66 -7.76 2.74 13.50
N ARG A 67 -8.47 3.86 13.52
CA ARG A 67 -9.89 3.90 13.90
C ARG A 67 -10.77 3.21 12.86
N THR A 68 -10.46 3.38 11.58
CA THR A 68 -11.21 2.74 10.49
C THR A 68 -11.04 1.24 10.51
N LEU A 69 -9.86 0.73 10.83
CA LEU A 69 -9.60 -0.71 11.02
C LEU A 69 -10.51 -1.36 12.07
N ARG A 70 -10.88 -0.62 13.12
CA ARG A 70 -11.78 -1.11 14.18
C ARG A 70 -13.26 -1.12 13.79
N THR A 71 -13.65 -0.32 12.80
CA THR A 71 -15.05 -0.15 12.40
C THR A 71 -15.39 -0.88 11.11
N LYS A 72 -14.40 -1.18 10.27
CA LYS A 72 -14.59 -1.92 9.02
C LYS A 72 -14.65 -3.43 9.24
N PRO A 73 -15.43 -4.17 8.42
CA PRO A 73 -15.42 -5.62 8.45
C PRO A 73 -14.03 -6.21 8.22
N HIS A 74 -13.79 -7.40 8.77
CA HIS A 74 -12.56 -8.13 8.54
C HIS A 74 -12.29 -8.33 7.03
N GLY A 75 -11.04 -8.13 6.61
CA GLY A 75 -10.62 -8.23 5.22
C GLY A 75 -11.05 -7.06 4.31
N PHE A 76 -11.72 -6.03 4.84
CA PHE A 76 -12.03 -4.83 4.04
C PHE A 76 -10.76 -4.20 3.46
N PHE A 77 -9.75 -3.95 4.30
CA PHE A 77 -8.48 -3.35 3.87
C PHE A 77 -7.70 -4.28 2.93
N GLN A 78 -7.68 -5.59 3.22
CA GLN A 78 -7.07 -6.59 2.35
C GLN A 78 -7.62 -6.53 0.91
N ARG A 79 -8.93 -6.29 0.72
CA ARG A 79 -9.53 -6.23 -0.62
C ARG A 79 -9.52 -4.82 -1.24
N SER A 80 -9.45 -3.78 -0.42
CA SER A 80 -9.63 -2.40 -0.90
C SER A 80 -8.30 -1.70 -1.12
N VAL A 81 -7.28 -1.98 -0.30
CA VAL A 81 -5.99 -1.28 -0.39
C VAL A 81 -5.08 -1.99 -1.39
N HIS A 82 -4.70 -1.26 -2.44
CA HIS A 82 -3.77 -1.75 -3.45
C HIS A 82 -2.39 -1.11 -3.35
N ARG A 83 -2.33 0.15 -2.86
CA ARG A 83 -1.09 0.89 -2.70
C ARG A 83 -1.02 1.50 -1.31
N LEU A 84 0.11 1.32 -0.64
CA LEU A 84 0.34 1.82 0.70
C LEU A 84 1.68 2.56 0.75
N TYR A 85 1.61 3.84 1.11
CA TYR A 85 2.78 4.70 1.26
C TYR A 85 2.86 5.20 2.69
N MET A 86 4.00 4.96 3.34
CA MET A 86 4.29 5.43 4.70
C MET A 86 5.64 6.15 4.68
N ASP A 87 5.66 7.42 5.06
CA ASP A 87 6.90 8.22 5.06
C ASP A 87 7.56 8.34 6.44
N ARG A 88 6.87 7.92 7.50
CA ARG A 88 7.37 7.93 8.88
C ARG A 88 6.87 6.72 9.67
N LYS A 89 7.67 6.31 10.65
CA LYS A 89 7.27 5.32 11.65
C LYS A 89 6.29 5.93 12.64
N PHE A 90 5.25 5.17 13.01
CA PHE A 90 4.27 5.55 14.02
C PHE A 90 3.73 4.31 14.76
N SER A 91 3.08 4.54 15.90
CA SER A 91 2.48 3.46 16.70
C SER A 91 1.31 2.82 15.95
N GLY A 92 1.30 1.48 15.87
CA GLY A 92 0.25 0.72 15.18
C GLY A 92 0.47 0.52 13.67
N MET A 93 1.63 0.89 13.14
CA MET A 93 2.01 0.60 11.75
C MET A 93 1.84 -0.88 11.38
N ASP A 94 2.28 -1.80 12.25
CA ASP A 94 2.15 -3.24 12.01
C ASP A 94 0.70 -3.69 11.90
N ASN A 95 -0.22 -3.06 12.64
CA ASN A 95 -1.65 -3.35 12.53
C ASN A 95 -2.20 -2.96 11.14
N ILE A 96 -1.68 -1.86 10.57
CA ILE A 96 -2.06 -1.44 9.21
C ILE A 96 -1.48 -2.40 8.18
N LEU A 97 -0.19 -2.75 8.30
CA LEU A 97 0.47 -3.70 7.40
C LEU A 97 -0.22 -5.08 7.43
N GLN A 98 -0.55 -5.59 8.61
CA GLN A 98 -1.23 -6.86 8.79
C GLN A 98 -2.65 -6.88 8.21
N ALA A 99 -3.34 -5.74 8.20
CA ALA A 99 -4.67 -5.62 7.61
C ALA A 99 -4.65 -5.44 6.08
N CYS A 100 -3.54 -4.98 5.51
CA CYS A 100 -3.37 -4.62 4.10
C CYS A 100 -2.57 -5.68 3.33
N THR A 101 -2.87 -6.97 3.51
CA THR A 101 -2.11 -8.06 2.84
C THR A 101 -2.37 -8.18 1.34
N GLY A 102 -3.40 -7.53 0.81
CA GLY A 102 -3.70 -7.56 -0.63
C GLY A 102 -2.94 -6.53 -1.47
N ILE A 103 -2.02 -5.75 -0.87
CA ILE A 103 -1.31 -4.67 -1.57
C ILE A 103 -0.43 -5.19 -2.70
N GLY A 104 -0.39 -4.42 -3.79
CA GLY A 104 0.51 -4.63 -4.92
C GLY A 104 1.74 -3.70 -4.90
N GLU A 105 1.64 -2.60 -4.19
CA GLU A 105 2.69 -1.59 -4.08
C GLU A 105 2.83 -1.10 -2.64
N LEU A 106 4.05 -1.18 -2.12
CA LEU A 106 4.42 -0.75 -0.78
C LEU A 106 5.61 0.19 -0.84
N PHE A 107 5.45 1.38 -0.28
CA PHE A 107 6.54 2.33 -0.04
C PHE A 107 6.71 2.53 1.47
N LEU A 108 7.90 2.24 1.96
CA LEU A 108 8.34 2.53 3.32
C LEU A 108 9.50 3.51 3.25
N GLY A 109 9.29 4.72 3.74
CA GLY A 109 10.30 5.78 3.79
C GLY A 109 11.48 5.45 4.71
N PHE A 110 12.46 6.36 4.74
CA PHE A 110 13.66 6.22 5.57
C PHE A 110 13.32 6.06 7.06
N GLY A 111 14.01 5.14 7.73
CA GLY A 111 13.86 4.79 9.14
C GLY A 111 12.69 3.85 9.43
N ILE A 112 12.01 3.35 8.39
CA ILE A 112 10.86 2.45 8.54
C ILE A 112 11.27 1.03 8.18
N SER A 113 11.03 0.10 9.11
CA SER A 113 11.13 -1.34 8.88
C SER A 113 9.74 -1.96 8.83
N ALA A 114 9.57 -2.99 8.02
CA ALA A 114 8.48 -3.94 8.14
C ALA A 114 9.09 -5.33 8.34
N ASP A 115 8.50 -6.13 9.24
CA ASP A 115 8.90 -7.52 9.41
C ASP A 115 8.75 -8.26 8.08
N ALA A 116 9.83 -8.90 7.62
CA ALA A 116 9.83 -9.70 6.40
C ALA A 116 8.70 -10.75 6.39
N ARG A 117 8.32 -11.30 7.55
CA ARG A 117 7.18 -12.22 7.70
C ARG A 117 5.86 -11.58 7.32
N LEU A 118 5.63 -10.31 7.65
CA LEU A 118 4.43 -9.59 7.22
C LEU A 118 4.42 -9.41 5.70
N LEU A 119 5.57 -9.06 5.11
CA LEU A 119 5.71 -8.92 3.67
C LEU A 119 5.49 -10.25 2.93
N SER A 120 5.86 -11.39 3.53
CA SER A 120 5.59 -12.71 2.96
C SER A 120 4.10 -13.05 2.83
N ALA A 121 3.24 -12.41 3.64
CA ALA A 121 1.79 -12.56 3.54
C ALA A 121 1.18 -11.75 2.38
N MET A 122 1.96 -10.88 1.73
CA MET A 122 1.52 -10.00 0.65
C MET A 122 1.72 -10.64 -0.72
N SER A 123 0.90 -11.64 -1.05
CA SER A 123 1.05 -12.42 -2.29
C SER A 123 0.93 -11.60 -3.57
N ASN A 124 0.29 -10.42 -3.51
CA ASN A 124 0.14 -9.51 -4.65
C ASN A 124 1.27 -8.50 -4.80
N LEU A 125 2.22 -8.44 -3.86
CA LEU A 125 3.26 -7.42 -3.83
C LEU A 125 4.17 -7.53 -5.06
N ARG A 126 4.20 -6.47 -5.87
CA ARG A 126 4.96 -6.38 -7.12
C ARG A 126 5.95 -5.22 -7.14
N ARG A 127 5.71 -4.20 -6.34
CA ARG A 127 6.53 -2.98 -6.22
C ARG A 127 6.84 -2.76 -4.75
N LEU A 128 8.12 -2.71 -4.40
CA LEU A 128 8.57 -2.48 -3.03
C LEU A 128 9.65 -1.40 -3.03
N THR A 129 9.42 -0.35 -2.25
CA THR A 129 10.44 0.65 -1.90
C THR A 129 10.69 0.56 -0.40
N VAL A 130 11.92 0.25 0.01
CA VAL A 130 12.27 0.01 1.42
C VAL A 130 13.76 0.23 1.67
N GLN A 131 14.13 0.39 2.95
CA GLN A 131 15.51 0.19 3.40
C GLN A 131 15.72 -1.30 3.73
N ILE A 132 16.48 -2.01 2.90
CA ILE A 132 16.54 -3.47 2.97
C ILE A 132 17.19 -3.94 4.26
N ASP A 133 18.19 -3.22 4.76
CA ASP A 133 18.93 -3.60 5.97
C ASP A 133 18.03 -3.58 7.20
N LEU A 134 17.05 -2.66 7.21
CA LEU A 134 16.05 -2.56 8.27
C LEU A 134 14.98 -3.65 8.21
N MET A 135 14.73 -4.23 7.03
CA MET A 135 13.76 -5.33 6.86
C MET A 135 14.28 -6.65 7.46
N PHE A 136 15.61 -6.82 7.54
CA PHE A 136 16.26 -8.03 8.05
C PHE A 136 16.91 -7.86 9.43
N ASP A 137 16.62 -6.77 10.14
CA ASP A 137 17.19 -6.46 11.46
C ASP A 137 18.73 -6.57 11.49
N GLY A 138 19.40 -6.09 10.42
CA GLY A 138 20.86 -6.15 10.27
C GLY A 138 21.44 -7.54 9.97
N ARG A 139 20.60 -8.56 9.74
CA ARG A 139 21.04 -9.87 9.24
C ARG A 139 21.34 -9.79 7.73
N PRO A 140 22.14 -10.73 7.19
CA PRO A 140 22.34 -10.84 5.75
C PRO A 140 21.00 -10.95 5.03
N VAL A 141 20.86 -10.19 3.94
CA VAL A 141 19.63 -10.15 3.15
C VAL A 141 19.47 -11.48 2.42
N ASP A 142 18.33 -12.14 2.66
CA ASP A 142 17.94 -13.34 1.94
C ASP A 142 16.98 -12.99 0.79
N PHE A 143 17.52 -12.82 -0.42
CA PHE A 143 16.72 -12.54 -1.62
C PHE A 143 15.86 -13.72 -2.09
N THR A 144 16.02 -14.92 -1.50
CA THR A 144 15.14 -16.07 -1.74
C THR A 144 13.88 -16.02 -0.85
N HIS A 145 13.81 -15.07 0.07
CA HIS A 145 12.69 -14.90 0.99
C HIS A 145 11.36 -14.72 0.23
N PRO A 146 10.23 -15.32 0.69
CA PRO A 146 8.96 -15.29 -0.04
C PRO A 146 8.41 -13.89 -0.34
N ALA A 147 8.78 -12.88 0.44
CA ALA A 147 8.44 -11.48 0.21
C ALA A 147 8.90 -10.96 -1.17
N PHE A 148 9.93 -11.57 -1.77
CA PHE A 148 10.48 -11.15 -3.06
C PHE A 148 9.92 -11.94 -4.25
N ARG A 149 9.17 -13.03 -4.01
CA ARG A 149 8.79 -14.02 -5.04
C ARG A 149 8.09 -13.41 -6.27
N ASN A 150 7.27 -12.39 -6.06
CA ASN A 150 6.45 -11.76 -7.09
C ASN A 150 6.89 -10.33 -7.42
N LEU A 151 8.03 -9.87 -6.87
CA LEU A 151 8.50 -8.52 -7.13
C LEU A 151 8.95 -8.35 -8.57
N THR A 152 8.52 -7.23 -9.14
CA THR A 152 8.89 -6.76 -10.47
C THR A 152 9.70 -5.48 -10.41
N HIS A 153 9.51 -4.67 -9.35
CA HIS A 153 10.23 -3.43 -9.09
C HIS A 153 10.69 -3.42 -7.64
N LEU A 154 11.98 -3.16 -7.42
CA LEU A 154 12.59 -3.00 -6.11
C LEU A 154 13.37 -1.69 -6.09
N GLU A 155 13.00 -0.78 -5.20
CA GLU A 155 13.74 0.46 -4.96
C GLU A 155 14.34 0.42 -3.56
N ILE A 156 15.64 0.64 -3.49
CA ILE A 156 16.43 0.48 -2.29
C ILE A 156 16.81 1.85 -1.76
N LEU A 157 16.38 2.14 -0.53
CA LEU A 157 16.67 3.41 0.14
C LEU A 157 17.94 3.37 1.00
N ASP A 158 18.74 2.30 0.94
CA ASP A 158 19.97 2.17 1.75
C ASP A 158 21.08 3.12 1.26
N ARG A 159 21.91 3.61 2.20
CA ARG A 159 22.96 4.58 1.87
C ARG A 159 24.13 3.89 1.18
N ALA A 160 24.88 4.64 0.36
CA ALA A 160 25.98 4.09 -0.43
C ALA A 160 27.08 3.40 0.41
N ALA A 161 27.33 3.86 1.64
CA ALA A 161 28.30 3.25 2.55
C ALA A 161 27.92 1.80 2.94
N ASP A 162 26.63 1.46 2.91
CA ASP A 162 26.10 0.15 3.30
C ASP A 162 26.23 -0.87 2.15
N ARG A 163 26.58 -0.42 0.94
CA ARG A 163 26.66 -1.27 -0.27
C ARG A 163 27.96 -2.07 -0.40
N ALA A 164 28.96 -1.81 0.45
CA ALA A 164 30.32 -2.38 0.32
C ALA A 164 30.42 -3.88 0.64
N THR A 165 29.37 -4.51 1.19
CA THR A 165 29.42 -5.83 1.83
C THR A 165 29.03 -7.01 0.93
N GLY A 166 28.85 -6.81 -0.37
CA GLY A 166 28.50 -7.91 -1.29
C GLY A 166 27.03 -8.40 -1.18
N THR A 167 26.24 -7.77 -0.33
CA THR A 167 24.82 -8.07 -0.07
C THR A 167 23.97 -8.09 -1.34
N TRP A 168 24.30 -7.24 -2.32
CA TRP A 168 23.48 -7.05 -3.52
C TRP A 168 23.61 -8.14 -4.59
N ALA A 169 24.58 -9.07 -4.46
CA ALA A 169 24.74 -10.16 -5.44
C ALA A 169 23.47 -11.02 -5.55
N GLY A 170 22.74 -11.17 -4.45
CA GLY A 170 21.50 -11.94 -4.38
C GLY A 170 20.31 -11.30 -5.11
N VAL A 171 20.33 -10.01 -5.44
CA VAL A 171 19.21 -9.35 -6.15
C VAL A 171 18.87 -10.06 -7.47
N ARG A 172 19.89 -10.61 -8.14
CA ARG A 172 19.73 -11.34 -9.40
C ARG A 172 18.96 -12.66 -9.25
N SER A 173 18.79 -13.17 -8.03
CA SER A 173 18.02 -14.40 -7.79
C SER A 173 16.51 -14.15 -7.71
N ILE A 174 16.05 -12.89 -7.66
CA ILE A 174 14.62 -12.56 -7.66
C ILE A 174 14.05 -12.83 -9.06
N PRO A 175 13.18 -13.84 -9.23
CA PRO A 175 12.84 -14.37 -10.56
C PRO A 175 12.00 -13.43 -11.42
N GLY A 176 11.18 -12.56 -10.81
CA GLY A 176 10.29 -11.64 -11.52
C GLY A 176 10.84 -10.22 -11.69
N LEU A 177 12.05 -9.95 -11.20
CA LEU A 177 12.55 -8.60 -11.06
C LEU A 177 12.93 -8.00 -12.42
N THR A 178 12.28 -6.89 -12.76
CA THR A 178 12.48 -6.18 -14.03
C THR A 178 13.13 -4.82 -13.85
N HIS A 179 12.98 -4.20 -12.67
CA HIS A 179 13.49 -2.88 -12.36
C HIS A 179 14.12 -2.85 -10.96
N VAL A 180 15.30 -2.23 -10.86
CA VAL A 180 16.02 -2.00 -9.60
C VAL A 180 16.58 -0.58 -9.61
N ALA A 181 16.38 0.16 -8.51
CA ALA A 181 16.91 1.52 -8.31
C ALA A 181 17.60 1.65 -6.94
#